data_AF-A0A2S6R1W8-F1
#
_entry.id   AF-A0A2S6R1W8-F1
#
_cell.length_a   1.000
_cell.length_b   1.000
_cell.length_c   1.000
_cell.angle_alpha   90.00
_cell.angle_beta   90.00
_cell.angle_gamma   90.00
#
_symmetry.space_group_name_H-M   'P 1'
#
loop_
_entity.id
_entity.type
_entity.pdbx_description
1 polymer ?
#
loop_
_entity_poly.entity_id
_entity_poly.type
_entity_poly.pdbx_seq_one_letter_code
_entity_poly.pdbx_strand_id
1 'polypeptide(L)' 'FLLPHIGSATVETRSGMGLQALDNLDAYFAGHPPPNRLV' A
#
# COMPACT_ATOMS: atom_id res chain seq x y z
N PHE A 1 -1.70 3.25 28.28
CA PHE A 1 -2.51 4.00 27.30
C PHE A 1 -2.99 3.03 26.24
N LEU A 2 -4.23 3.13 25.78
CA LEU A 2 -4.76 2.31 24.69
C LEU A 2 -5.01 3.21 23.48
N LEU A 3 -4.56 2.77 22.31
CA LEU A 3 -4.65 3.52 21.07
C LEU A 3 -5.54 2.78 20.06
N PRO A 4 -6.36 3.48 19.26
CA PRO A 4 -7.31 2.85 18.35
C PRO A 4 -6.63 2.42 17.03
N HIS A 5 -5.62 1.55 17.12
CA HIS A 5 -4.89 0.99 15.96
C HIS A 5 -4.33 2.04 14.97
N ILE A 6 -3.77 3.14 15.51
CA ILE A 6 -3.24 4.26 14.71
C ILE A 6 -1.75 4.13 14.35
N GLY A 7 -1.17 2.93 14.45
CA GLY A 7 0.27 2.70 14.30
C GLY A 7 0.84 3.16 12.95
N SER A 8 0.04 3.12 11.89
CA SER A 8 0.41 3.57 10.54
C SER A 8 -0.23 4.91 10.12
N ALA A 9 -0.95 5.59 11.02
CA ALA A 9 -1.84 6.70 10.68
C ALA A 9 -1.14 8.07 10.56
N THR A 10 0.13 8.11 10.11
CA THR A 10 0.78 9.36 9.70
C THR A 10 0.43 9.68 8.24
N VAL A 11 0.51 10.95 7.86
CA VAL A 11 0.24 11.38 6.48
C VAL A 11 1.23 10.71 5.53
N GLU A 12 2.50 10.70 5.91
CA GLU A 12 3.61 10.15 5.13
C GLU A 12 3.44 8.64 4.92
N THR A 13 3.18 7.89 5.99
CA THR A 13 3.02 6.43 5.90
C THR A 13 1.77 6.06 5.11
N ARG A 14 0.62 6.72 5.35
CA ARG A 14 -0.61 6.41 4.59
C ARG A 14 -0.51 6.81 3.12
N SER A 15 0.17 7.90 2.79
CA SER A 15 0.41 8.30 1.40
C SER A 15 1.31 7.29 0.69
N GLY A 16 2.41 6.87 1.33
CA GLY A 16 3.31 5.85 0.79
C GLY A 16 2.63 4.50 0.57
N MET A 17 1.83 4.03 1.55
CA MET A 17 1.04 2.81 1.40
C MET A 17 0.01 2.91 0.26
N GLY A 18 -0.60 4.09 0.08
CA GLY A 18 -1.54 4.34 -1.01
C GLY A 18 -0.90 4.26 -2.38
N LEU A 19 0.25 4.93 -2.57
CA LEU A 19 1.03 4.86 -3.80
C LEU A 19 1.49 3.43 -4.11
N GLN A 20 1.99 2.71 -3.11
CA GLN A 20 2.37 1.31 -3.27
C GLN A 20 1.19 0.44 -3.73
N ALA A 21 -0.03 0.68 -3.21
CA ALA A 21 -1.21 -0.03 -3.67
C ALA A 21 -1.54 0.28 -5.13
N LEU A 22 -1.41 1.54 -5.55
CA LEU A 22 -1.61 1.96 -6.95
C LEU A 22 -0.58 1.31 -7.89
N ASP A 23 0.70 1.25 -7.50
CA ASP A 23 1.75 0.60 -8.31
C ASP A 23 1.43 -0.88 -8.59
N ASN A 24 0.80 -1.57 -7.63
CA ASN A 24 0.36 -2.96 -7.83
C ASN A 24 -0.81 -3.07 -8.81
N LEU A 25 -1.74 -2.11 -8.77
CA LEU A 25 -2.86 -2.07 -9.72
C LEU A 25 -2.37 -1.75 -11.12
N ASP A 26 -1.50 -0.76 -11.26
CA ASP A 26 -0.92 -0.36 -12.55
C ASP A 26 -0.17 -1.53 -13.19
N ALA A 27 0.69 -2.23 -12.42
CA ALA A 27 1.40 -3.41 -12.90
C ALA A 27 0.44 -4.53 -13.34
N TYR A 28 -0.59 -4.82 -12.54
CA TYR A 28 -1.57 -5.85 -12.86
C TYR A 28 -2.32 -5.56 -14.18
N PHE A 29 -2.83 -4.34 -14.35
CA PHE A 29 -3.57 -3.97 -15.56
C PHE A 29 -2.68 -3.85 -16.79
N ALA A 30 -1.38 -3.60 -16.62
CA ALA A 30 -0.38 -3.67 -17.69
C ALA A 30 0.00 -5.12 -18.07
N GLY A 31 -0.52 -6.14 -17.39
CA GLY A 31 -0.15 -7.54 -17.61
C GLY A 31 1.21 -7.91 -17.04
N HIS A 32 1.75 -7.10 -16.13
CA HIS A 32 3.00 -7.36 -15.42
C HIS A 32 2.73 -7.97 -14.03
N PRO A 33 3.66 -8.75 -13.47
CA PRO A 33 3.57 -9.20 -12.09
C PRO A 33 3.54 -8.01 -11.12
N PRO A 34 2.57 -7.93 -10.19
CA PRO A 34 2.55 -6.87 -9.20
C PRO A 34 3.78 -6.92 -8.28
N PRO A 35 4.42 -5.77 -7.96
CA PRO A 35 5.65 -5.72 -7.18
C PRO A 35 5.51 -6.27 -5.75
N ASN A 36 4.31 -6.31 -5.19
CA ASN A 36 4.03 -6.89 -3.87
C ASN A 36 3.07 -8.08 -3.93
N ARG A 37 3.24 -8.95 -4.94
CA ARG A 37 2.47 -10.18 -5.08
C ARG A 37 2.75 -11.15 -3.91
N LEU A 38 1.68 -11.76 -3.36
CA LEU A 38 1.75 -12.71 -2.24
C LEU A 38 1.69 -14.19 -2.68
N VAL A 39 0.84 -14.52 -3.65
CA VAL A 39 0.60 -15.88 -4.18
C VAL A 39 0.43 -15.86 -5.70
#